data_AF-A0A397GMA6-F1
#
_entry.id   AF-A0A397GMA6-F1
#
_cell.length_a   1.000
_cell.length_b   1.000
_cell.length_c   1.000
_cell.angle_alpha   90.00
_cell.angle_beta   90.00
_cell.angle_gamma   90.00
#
_symmetry.space_group_name_H-M   'P 1'
#
loop_
_entity.id
_entity.type
_entity.pdbx_description
1 polymer ?
#
loop_
_entity_poly.entity_id
_entity_poly.type
_entity_poly.pdbx_seq_one_letter_code
_entity_poly.pdbx_strand_id
1 'polypeptide(L)'
;MIESAQIKIIKEAFRLRYRKDSKLISEYAGYIKNLRNAENQDEYIKYTAITLFPNDEAYNKRMTRYRKWYQGKKKLLTSVEDLYNLYYELFKKDRPMTETEIEEAVEDVLIDD
;
A
#
# COMPACT_ATOMS: atom_id res chain seq x y z
N MET A 1 -11.74 1.85 1.68
CA MET A 1 -10.60 2.61 1.09
C MET A 1 -9.64 1.69 0.34
N ILE A 2 -9.05 0.68 1.00
CA ILE A 2 -8.14 -0.30 0.39
C ILE A 2 -8.77 -1.08 -0.77
N GLU A 3 -9.98 -1.63 -0.60
CA GLU A 3 -10.67 -2.36 -1.67
C GLU A 3 -10.86 -1.51 -2.93
N SER A 4 -11.35 -0.28 -2.77
CA SER A 4 -11.57 0.66 -3.87
C SER A 4 -10.26 0.96 -4.63
N ALA A 5 -9.14 1.10 -3.93
CA ALA A 5 -7.83 1.30 -4.53
C ALA A 5 -7.37 0.07 -5.32
N GLN A 6 -7.58 -1.15 -4.82
CA GLN A 6 -7.31 -2.37 -5.57
C GLN A 6 -8.20 -2.49 -6.84
N ILE A 7 -9.48 -2.14 -6.74
CA ILE A 7 -10.40 -2.10 -7.90
C ILE A 7 -9.92 -1.08 -8.94
N LYS A 8 -9.41 0.08 -8.51
CA LYS A 8 -8.87 1.11 -9.41
C LYS A 8 -7.70 0.56 -10.22
N ILE A 9 -6.78 -0.19 -9.61
CA ILE A 9 -5.66 -0.83 -10.31
C ILE A 9 -6.16 -1.79 -11.39
N ILE A 10 -7.16 -2.63 -11.07
CA ILE A 10 -7.78 -3.54 -12.04
C ILE A 10 -8.39 -2.76 -13.22
N LYS A 11 -9.11 -1.66 -12.94
CA LYS A 11 -9.68 -0.78 -13.98
C LYS A 11 -8.60 -0.18 -14.88
N GLU A 12 -7.51 0.34 -14.31
CA GLU A 12 -6.39 0.89 -15.11
C GLU A 12 -5.68 -0.18 -15.93
N ALA A 13 -5.54 -1.39 -15.40
CA ALA A 13 -4.98 -2.51 -16.14
C ALA A 13 -5.86 -2.90 -17.34
N PHE A 14 -7.19 -2.93 -17.18
CA PHE A 14 -8.09 -3.18 -18.32
C PHE A 14 -8.04 -2.05 -19.35
N ARG A 15 -7.91 -0.78 -18.94
CA ARG A 15 -7.70 0.35 -19.89
C ARG A 15 -6.43 0.18 -20.72
N LEU A 16 -5.42 -0.47 -20.16
CA LEU A 16 -4.17 -0.83 -20.83
C LEU A 16 -4.24 -2.19 -21.56
N ARG A 17 -5.44 -2.76 -21.72
CA ARG A 17 -5.71 -4.03 -22.43
C ARG A 17 -5.03 -5.27 -21.81
N TYR A 18 -4.76 -5.25 -20.51
CA TYR A 18 -4.36 -6.48 -19.80
C TYR A 18 -5.50 -7.51 -19.90
N ARG A 19 -5.14 -8.76 -20.16
CA ARG A 19 -6.12 -9.86 -20.19
C ARG A 19 -6.62 -10.18 -18.78
N LYS A 20 -7.85 -10.71 -18.69
CA LYS A 20 -8.49 -11.10 -17.42
C LYS A 20 -7.70 -12.14 -16.62
N ASP A 21 -6.91 -12.96 -17.31
CA ASP A 21 -6.05 -14.02 -16.75
C ASP A 21 -4.62 -13.54 -16.49
N SER A 22 -4.32 -12.26 -16.72
CA SER A 22 -2.99 -11.72 -16.45
C SER A 22 -2.69 -11.73 -14.96
N LYS A 23 -1.42 -11.99 -14.62
CA LYS A 23 -0.94 -12.06 -13.24
C LYS A 23 -1.39 -10.88 -12.38
N LEU A 24 -1.26 -9.66 -12.92
CA LEU A 24 -1.68 -8.43 -12.23
C LEU A 24 -3.18 -8.46 -11.90
N ILE A 25 -4.04 -8.79 -12.86
CA ILE A 25 -5.49 -8.84 -12.63
C ILE A 25 -5.82 -9.92 -11.60
N SER A 26 -5.23 -11.11 -11.73
CA SER A 26 -5.48 -12.21 -10.80
C SER A 26 -5.02 -11.90 -9.37
N GLU A 27 -3.87 -11.23 -9.20
CA GLU A 27 -3.35 -10.85 -7.87
C GLU A 27 -4.29 -9.87 -7.16
N TYR A 28 -4.64 -8.75 -7.81
CA TYR A 28 -5.51 -7.76 -7.18
C TYR A 28 -6.95 -8.27 -6.99
N ALA A 29 -7.44 -9.12 -7.89
CA ALA A 29 -8.72 -9.79 -7.67
C ALA A 29 -8.66 -10.76 -6.47
N GLY A 30 -7.54 -11.45 -6.28
CA GLY A 30 -7.28 -12.31 -5.13
C GLY A 30 -7.29 -11.52 -3.82
N TYR A 31 -6.58 -10.39 -3.77
CA TYR A 31 -6.57 -9.52 -2.59
C TYR A 31 -7.98 -9.01 -2.21
N ILE A 32 -8.81 -8.63 -3.19
CA ILE A 32 -10.20 -8.21 -2.95
C ILE A 32 -11.04 -9.37 -2.39
N LYS A 33 -10.90 -10.57 -2.96
CA LYS A 33 -11.63 -11.76 -2.49
C LYS A 33 -11.25 -12.12 -1.07
N ASN A 34 -9.95 -12.15 -0.76
CA ASN A 34 -9.47 -12.44 0.59
C ASN A 34 -9.97 -11.40 1.59
N LEU A 35 -9.91 -10.11 1.23
CA LEU A 35 -10.44 -9.03 2.07
C LEU A 35 -11.94 -9.21 2.35
N ARG A 36 -12.75 -9.49 1.32
CA ARG A 36 -14.20 -9.67 1.47
C ARG A 36 -14.57 -10.90 2.30
N ASN A 37 -13.73 -11.93 2.27
CA ASN A 37 -13.94 -13.19 2.98
C ASN A 37 -13.32 -13.21 4.39
N ALA A 38 -12.58 -12.18 4.79
CA ALA A 38 -12.00 -12.10 6.13
C ALA A 38 -13.11 -11.95 7.17
N GLU A 39 -13.00 -12.69 8.28
CA GLU A 39 -13.92 -12.57 9.42
C GLU A 39 -13.91 -11.15 9.99
N ASN A 40 -12.72 -10.54 10.04
CA ASN A 40 -12.51 -9.15 10.40
C ASN A 40 -11.69 -8.46 9.30
N GLN A 41 -12.34 -7.60 8.52
CA GLN A 41 -11.71 -6.90 7.40
C GLN A 41 -10.66 -5.89 7.85
N ASP A 42 -10.87 -5.23 8.99
CA ASP A 42 -9.94 -4.23 9.50
C ASP A 42 -8.65 -4.90 10.00
N GLU A 43 -8.76 -5.98 10.77
CA GLU A 43 -7.59 -6.76 11.19
C GLU A 43 -6.84 -7.35 9.99
N TYR A 44 -7.55 -7.87 9.00
CA TYR A 44 -6.93 -8.36 7.77
C TYR A 44 -6.13 -7.26 7.05
N ILE A 45 -6.68 -6.05 6.95
CA ILE A 45 -6.01 -4.89 6.36
C ILE A 45 -4.76 -4.53 7.17
N LYS A 46 -4.85 -4.47 8.50
CA LYS A 46 -3.71 -4.17 9.39
C LYS A 46 -2.60 -5.20 9.27
N TYR A 47 -2.95 -6.48 9.34
CA TYR A 47 -2.00 -7.58 9.16
C TYR A 47 -1.32 -7.51 7.78
N THR A 48 -2.10 -7.21 6.74
CA THR A 48 -1.58 -7.03 5.38
C THR A 48 -0.60 -5.86 5.32
N ALA A 49 -0.91 -4.71 5.94
CA ALA A 49 -0.02 -3.56 6.00
C ALA A 49 1.34 -3.91 6.63
N ILE A 50 1.33 -4.53 7.82
CA ILE A 50 2.53 -4.96 8.55
C ILE A 50 3.35 -5.96 7.73
N THR A 51 2.69 -6.93 7.11
CA THR A 51 3.36 -7.97 6.31
C THR A 51 3.99 -7.40 5.04
N LEU A 52 3.32 -6.44 4.39
CA LEU A 52 3.82 -5.83 3.16
C LEU A 52 4.97 -4.85 3.43
N PHE A 53 4.92 -4.15 4.56
CA PHE A 53 5.82 -3.03 4.90
C PHE A 53 6.22 -3.07 6.38
N PRO A 54 7.12 -3.99 6.77
CA PRO A 54 7.61 -4.04 8.14
C PRO A 54 8.47 -2.84 8.52
N ASN A 55 8.98 -2.08 7.55
CA ASN A 55 9.77 -0.86 7.73
C ASN A 55 9.82 -0.01 6.45
N ASP A 56 10.42 1.17 6.57
CA ASP A 56 10.53 2.17 5.50
C ASP A 56 11.39 1.69 4.34
N GLU A 57 12.45 0.92 4.61
CA GLU A 57 13.31 0.34 3.57
C GLU A 57 12.52 -0.62 2.68
N ALA A 58 11.70 -1.49 3.28
CA ALA A 58 10.85 -2.43 2.55
C ALA A 58 9.84 -1.69 1.65
N TYR A 59 9.24 -0.60 2.17
CA TYR A 59 8.36 0.26 1.40
C TYR A 59 9.10 0.91 0.21
N ASN A 60 10.23 1.59 0.46
CA ASN A 60 11.01 2.28 -0.56
C ASN A 60 11.52 1.34 -1.66
N LYS A 61 12.00 0.15 -1.28
CA LYS A 61 12.45 -0.89 -2.21
C LYS A 61 11.31 -1.35 -3.12
N ARG A 62 10.10 -1.48 -2.58
CA ARG A 62 8.92 -1.89 -3.34
C ARG A 62 8.45 -0.79 -4.29
N MET A 63 8.41 0.46 -3.84
CA MET A 63 8.03 1.61 -4.68
C MET A 63 8.99 1.77 -5.85
N THR A 64 10.29 1.64 -5.60
CA THR A 64 11.33 1.68 -6.66
C THR A 64 11.08 0.61 -7.74
N ARG A 65 10.70 -0.61 -7.35
CA ARG A 65 10.36 -1.68 -8.31
C ARG A 65 9.12 -1.34 -9.13
N TYR A 66 8.05 -0.86 -8.51
CA TYR A 66 6.82 -0.52 -9.23
C TYR A 66 7.01 0.66 -10.19
N ARG A 67 7.74 1.70 -9.76
CA ARG A 67 8.13 2.83 -10.63
C ARG A 67 8.86 2.34 -11.87
N LYS A 68 9.81 1.40 -11.72
CA LYS A 68 10.51 0.78 -12.85
C LYS A 68 9.59 -0.05 -13.75
N TRP A 69 8.74 -0.91 -13.19
CA TRP A 69 7.84 -1.78 -13.97
C TRP A 69 6.75 -1.02 -14.72
N TYR A 70 6.29 0.10 -14.17
CA TYR A 70 5.15 0.86 -14.70
C TYR A 70 5.52 2.28 -15.18
N GLN A 71 6.81 2.58 -15.40
CA GLN A 71 7.29 3.89 -15.84
C GLN A 71 6.53 4.48 -17.05
N GLY A 72 6.11 3.64 -18.01
CA GLY A 72 5.35 4.06 -19.19
C GLY A 72 3.82 4.04 -19.01
N LYS A 73 3.32 3.69 -17.82
CA LYS A 73 1.91 3.42 -17.53
C LYS A 73 1.41 4.33 -16.40
N LYS A 74 1.51 5.66 -16.61
CA LYS A 74 1.31 6.68 -15.56
C LYS A 74 0.09 6.43 -14.67
N LYS A 75 -1.11 6.25 -15.23
CA LYS A 75 -2.34 6.03 -14.43
C LYS A 75 -2.33 4.75 -13.60
N LEU A 76 -1.76 3.67 -14.15
CA LEU A 76 -1.59 2.42 -13.43
C LEU A 76 -0.57 2.58 -12.30
N LEU A 77 0.57 3.22 -12.58
CA LEU A 77 1.61 3.50 -11.59
C LEU A 77 1.04 4.32 -10.43
N THR A 78 0.36 5.43 -10.72
CA THR A 78 -0.29 6.26 -9.67
C THR A 78 -1.26 5.43 -8.84
N SER A 79 -2.10 4.60 -9.46
CA SER A 79 -3.05 3.77 -8.71
C SER A 79 -2.36 2.73 -7.81
N VAL A 80 -1.20 2.24 -8.23
CA VAL A 80 -0.35 1.34 -7.46
C VAL A 80 0.29 2.07 -6.28
N GLU A 81 0.87 3.25 -6.51
CA GLU A 81 1.47 4.10 -5.47
C GLU A 81 0.41 4.52 -4.44
N ASP A 82 -0.77 4.97 -4.89
CA ASP A 82 -1.91 5.31 -4.02
C ASP A 82 -2.24 4.16 -3.06
N LEU A 83 -2.38 2.93 -3.58
CA LEU A 83 -2.72 1.77 -2.74
C LEU A 83 -1.63 1.48 -1.70
N TYR A 84 -0.37 1.51 -2.11
CA TYR A 84 0.72 1.14 -1.19
C TYR A 84 1.03 2.24 -0.19
N ASN A 85 0.78 3.51 -0.52
CA ASN A 85 0.77 4.60 0.44
C ASN A 85 -0.29 4.38 1.51
N LEU A 86 -1.51 3.98 1.12
CA LEU A 86 -2.57 3.68 2.09
C LEU A 86 -2.17 2.59 3.09
N TYR A 87 -1.53 1.51 2.62
CA TYR A 87 -1.02 0.47 3.50
C TYR A 87 0.12 0.96 4.40
N TYR A 88 1.01 1.80 3.88
CA TYR A 88 2.12 2.34 4.66
C TYR A 88 1.67 3.30 5.76
N GLU A 89 0.69 4.17 5.47
CA GLU A 89 0.09 5.06 6.48
C GLU A 89 -0.65 4.26 7.57
N LEU A 90 -1.35 3.18 7.20
CA LEU A 90 -1.98 2.28 8.16
C LEU A 90 -0.94 1.62 9.07
N PHE A 91 0.18 1.16 8.49
CA PHE A 91 1.29 0.62 9.25
C PHE A 91 1.88 1.65 10.23
N LYS A 92 2.13 2.89 9.79
CA LYS A 92 2.64 3.95 10.66
C LYS A 92 1.71 4.27 11.82
N LYS A 93 0.40 4.29 11.58
CA LYS A 93 -0.59 4.60 12.61
C LYS A 93 -0.70 3.52 13.68
N ASP A 94 -0.57 2.25 13.30
CA ASP A 94 -0.78 1.11 14.20
C ASP A 94 0.53 0.55 14.79
N ARG A 95 1.72 1.01 14.34
CA ARG A 95 3.00 0.59 14.93
C ARG A 95 3.37 1.44 16.15
N PRO A 96 4.05 0.85 17.15
CA PRO A 96 4.77 1.64 18.14
C PRO A 96 5.77 2.55 17.43
N MET A 97 5.88 3.80 17.89
CA MET A 97 6.91 4.72 17.40
C MET A 97 8.30 4.11 17.63
N THR A 98 9.19 4.30 16.66
CA THR A 98 10.61 3.97 16.82
C THR A 98 11.28 4.97 17.75
N GLU A 99 12.43 4.62 18.36
CA GLU A 99 13.15 5.53 19.25
C GLU A 99 13.46 6.87 18.56
N THR A 100 13.87 6.84 17.29
CA THR A 100 14.10 8.05 16.49
C THR A 100 12.83 8.89 16.31
N GLU A 101 11.68 8.26 16.02
CA GLU A 101 10.41 9.00 15.93
C GLU A 101 9.98 9.57 17.30
N ILE A 102 10.34 8.90 18.40
CA ILE A 102 10.10 9.39 19.76
C ILE A 102 11.02 10.59 20.05
N GLU A 103 12.31 10.50 19.73
CA GLU A 103 13.28 11.58 19.88
C GLU A 103 12.85 12.82 19.08
N GLU A 104 12.49 12.65 17.79
CA GLU A 104 11.98 13.74 16.93
C GLU A 104 10.70 14.35 17.52
N ALA A 105 9.73 13.54 17.95
CA ALA A 105 8.50 14.05 18.56
C ALA A 105 8.74 14.76 19.91
N VAL A 106 9.73 14.31 20.69
CA VAL A 106 10.15 14.98 21.92
C VAL A 106 10.81 16.31 21.61
N GLU A 107 11.69 16.38 20.61
CA GLU A 107 12.28 17.64 20.14
C GLU A 107 11.21 18.63 19.65
N ASP A 108 10.27 18.18 18.80
CA ASP A 108 9.15 19.01 18.31
C ASP A 108 8.29 19.59 19.45
N VAL A 109 8.07 18.83 20.53
CA VAL A 109 7.32 19.30 21.71
C VAL A 109 8.13 20.29 22.55
N LEU A 110 9.46 20.18 22.55
CA LEU A 110 10.36 21.04 23.32
C LEU A 110 10.74 22.32 22.60
N ILE A 111 10.52 22.40 21.29
CA ILE A 111 10.64 23.62 20.48
C ILE A 111 9.28 24.34 20.50
N ASP A 112 8.99 25.04 21.61
CA ASP A 112 7.98 26.11 21.61
C ASP A 112 8.48 27.28 20.74
N ASP A 113 7.58 27.95 20.00
CA ASP A 113 7.82 29.19 19.23
C ASP A 113 8.48 30.32 20.05
#